data_AF-A0A1H6H0Q6-F1
#
_entry.id   AF-A0A1H6H0Q6-F1
#
_cell.length_a   1.000
_cell.length_b   1.000
_cell.length_c   1.000
_cell.angle_alpha   90.00
_cell.angle_beta   90.00
_cell.angle_gamma   90.00
#
_symmetry.space_group_name_H-M   'P 1'
#
loop_
_entity.id
_entity.type
_entity.pdbx_description
1 polymer ?
#
loop_
_entity_poly.entity_id
_entity_poly.type
_entity_poly.pdbx_seq_one_letter_code
_entity_poly.pdbx_strand_id
1 'polypeptide(L)' 'MLQIILPIVFLLFGFFLKKTDNEGFRSSKKFANMFIILGISTLVAKFILMYLKSK' A
#
# COMPACT_ATOMS: atom_id res chain seq x y z
N MET A 1 12.14 -10.37 -4.04
CA MET A 1 12.19 -9.34 -2.99
C MET A 1 11.47 -8.05 -3.40
N LEU A 2 11.67 -7.53 -4.63
CA LEU A 2 11.02 -6.29 -5.12
C LEU A 2 9.47 -6.29 -5.01
N GLN A 3 8.83 -7.42 -5.31
CA GLN A 3 7.37 -7.58 -5.30
C GLN A 3 6.70 -7.52 -3.91
N ILE A 4 7.47 -7.55 -2.81
CA ILE A 4 6.95 -7.37 -1.43
C ILE A 4 7.30 -5.97 -0.91
N ILE A 5 8.47 -5.46 -1.27
CA ILE A 5 8.93 -4.12 -0.88
C ILE A 5 7.96 -3.05 -1.41
N LEU A 6 7.54 -3.15 -2.67
CA LEU A 6 6.64 -2.17 -3.28
C LEU A 6 5.29 -2.01 -2.52
N PRO A 7 4.53 -3.10 -2.24
CA PRO A 7 3.30 -2.97 -1.44
C PRO A 7 3.54 -2.44 -0.03
N ILE A 8 4.67 -2.80 0.61
CA ILE A 8 5.04 -2.26 1.93
C ILE A 8 5.25 -0.75 1.85
N VAL A 9 5.96 -0.26 0.83
CA VAL A 9 6.18 1.18 0.60
C VAL A 9 4.85 1.90 0.36
N PHE A 10 3.94 1.33 -0.45
CA PHE A 10 2.62 1.92 -0.65
C PHE A 10 1.79 1.99 0.63
N LEU A 11 1.83 0.95 1.47
CA LEU A 11 1.16 0.97 2.77
C LEU A 11 1.75 2.03 3.69
N LEU A 12 3.07 2.08 3.83
CA LEU A 12 3.77 3.06 4.67
C LEU A 12 3.48 4.49 4.21
N PHE A 13 3.57 4.74 2.91
CA PHE A 13 3.31 6.06 2.33
C PHE A 13 1.83 6.46 2.43
N GLY A 14 0.91 5.51 2.21
CA GLY A 14 -0.51 5.73 2.40
C GLY A 14 -0.87 6.04 3.85
N PHE A 15 -0.30 5.32 4.82
CA PHE A 15 -0.48 5.60 6.25
C PHE A 15 0.13 6.95 6.65
N PHE A 16 1.32 7.27 6.13
CA PHE A 16 1.98 8.55 6.34
C PHE A 16 1.13 9.71 5.84
N LEU A 17 0.62 9.62 4.60
CA LEU A 17 -0.26 10.63 4.02
C LEU A 17 -1.57 10.77 4.79
N LYS A 18 -2.10 9.68 5.36
CA LYS A 18 -3.32 9.72 6.17
C LYS A 18 -3.09 10.37 7.53
N LYS A 19 -1.91 10.18 8.12
CA LYS A 19 -1.55 10.68 9.47
C LYS A 19 -0.96 12.10 9.46
N THR A 20 -0.35 12.54 8.37
CA THR A 20 0.27 13.87 8.30
C THR A 20 -0.79 14.97 8.29
N ASP A 21 -0.62 16.05 9.06
CA ASP A 21 -1.53 17.21 9.09
C ASP A 21 -0.94 18.47 8.44
N ASN A 22 0.16 18.31 7.72
CA ASN A 22 0.78 19.41 6.99
C ASN A 22 -0.10 19.86 5.81
N GLU A 23 -0.39 21.16 5.74
CA GLU A 23 -1.23 21.79 4.72
C GLU A 23 -0.73 21.54 3.29
N GLY A 24 0.59 21.37 3.10
CA GLY A 24 1.19 21.03 1.81
C GLY A 24 0.75 19.68 1.25
N PHE A 25 0.27 18.76 2.08
CA PHE A 25 -0.21 17.42 1.68
C PHE A 25 -1.73 17.30 1.65
N ARG A 26 -2.47 18.41 1.82
CA ARG A 26 -3.93 18.40 1.91
C ARG A 26 -4.62 17.88 0.63
N SER A 27 -4.04 18.16 -0.54
CA SER A 27 -4.47 17.55 -1.81
C SER A 27 -4.13 16.05 -1.87
N SER A 28 -2.93 15.70 -1.40
CA SER A 28 -2.39 14.33 -1.42
C SER A 28 -3.08 13.37 -0.45
N LYS A 29 -3.73 13.87 0.61
CA LYS A 29 -4.54 13.07 1.56
C LYS A 29 -5.62 12.23 0.86
N LYS A 30 -6.18 12.72 -0.25
CA LYS A 30 -7.19 11.99 -1.03
C LYS A 30 -6.62 10.71 -1.64
N PHE A 31 -5.33 10.71 -1.99
CA PHE A 31 -4.62 9.55 -2.54
C PHE A 31 -4.15 8.58 -1.46
N ALA A 32 -4.17 8.95 -0.18
CA ALA A 32 -3.79 8.07 0.92
C ALA A 32 -4.59 6.76 0.89
N ASN A 33 -5.91 6.86 0.68
CA ASN A 33 -6.77 5.69 0.56
C ASN A 33 -6.41 4.83 -0.66
N MET A 34 -6.07 5.44 -1.81
CA MET A 34 -5.63 4.69 -3.00
C MET A 34 -4.34 3.90 -2.73
N PHE A 35 -3.33 4.54 -2.11
CA PHE A 35 -2.07 3.86 -1.78
C PHE A 35 -2.28 2.71 -0.79
N ILE A 36 -3.14 2.89 0.22
CA ILE A 36 -3.47 1.83 1.17
C ILE A 36 -4.17 0.66 0.46
N ILE A 37 -5.19 0.94 -0.36
CA ILE A 37 -5.94 -0.10 -1.10
C ILE A 37 -5.01 -0.87 -2.04
N LEU A 38 -4.15 -0.17 -2.80
CA LEU A 38 -3.17 -0.79 -3.70
C LEU A 38 -2.16 -1.64 -2.93
N GLY A 39 -1.66 -1.16 -1.80
CA GLY A 39 -0.73 -1.92 -0.96
C GLY A 39 -1.36 -3.22 -0.43
N ILE A 40 -2.58 -3.15 0.10
CA ILE A 40 -3.32 -4.32 0.61
C ILE A 40 -3.66 -5.29 -0.54
N SER A 41 -4.22 -4.81 -1.65
CA SER A 41 -4.64 -5.67 -2.76
C SER A 41 -3.46 -6.46 -3.34
N THR A 42 -2.30 -5.81 -3.46
CA THR A 42 -1.08 -6.42 -3.97
C THR A 42 -0.52 -7.47 -3.00
N LEU A 43 -0.57 -7.23 -1.68
CA LEU A 43 -0.21 -8.24 -0.67
C LEU A 43 -1.14 -9.45 -0.72
N VAL A 44 -2.45 -9.22 -0.78
CA VAL A 44 -3.46 -10.28 -0.84
C VAL A 44 -3.28 -11.13 -2.11
N ALA A 45 -3.14 -10.50 -3.27
CA ALA A 45 -2.90 -11.19 -4.53
C ALA A 45 -1.63 -12.05 -4.46
N LYS A 46 -0.56 -11.53 -3.83
CA LYS A 46 0.67 -12.28 -3.67
C LYS A 46 0.54 -13.45 -2.70
N PHE A 47 -0.20 -13.28 -1.61
CA PHE A 47 -0.51 -14.37 -0.68
C PHE A 47 -1.29 -15.49 -1.37
N ILE A 48 -2.31 -15.14 -2.17
CA ILE A 48 -3.09 -16.10 -2.96
C ILE A 48 -2.18 -16.85 -3.93
N LEU A 49 -1.34 -16.15 -4.70
CA LEU A 49 -0.41 -16.77 -5.63
C LEU A 49 0.60 -17.69 -4.93
N MET A 50 1.09 -17.30 -3.76
CA MET A 50 2.01 -18.12 -2.97
C MET A 50 1.32 -19.39 -2.46
N TYR A 51 0.08 -19.27 -1.97
CA TYR A 51 -0.74 -20.41 -1.56
C TYR A 51 -1.02 -21.37 -2.73
N LEU A 52 -1.41 -20.84 -3.89
CA LEU A 52 -1.66 -21.63 -5.08
C LEU A 52 -0.40 -22.31 -5.62
N LYS A 53 0.76 -21.65 -5.57
CA LYS A 53 2.04 -22.23 -6.00
C LYS A 53 2.56 -23.30 -5.03
N SER A 54 2.16 -23.24 -3.77
CA SER A 54 2.57 -24.20 -2.74
C SER A 54 1.76 -25.50 -2.79
N LYS A 55 0.68 -25.55 -3.57
CA LYS A 55 -0.19 -26.72 -3.76
C LYS A 55 0.11 -27.37 -5.11
#